data_AF-A0A4R4KNH4-F1
#
_entry.id   AF-A0A4R4KNH4-F1
#
_cell.length_a   1.000
_cell.length_b   1.000
_cell.length_c   1.000
_cell.angle_alpha   90.00
_cell.angle_beta   90.00
_cell.angle_gamma   90.00
#
_symmetry.space_group_name_H-M   'P 1'
#
loop_
_entity.id
_entity.type
_entity.pdbx_description
1 polymer ?
#
loop_
_entity_poly.entity_id
_entity_poly.type
_entity_poly.pdbx_seq_one_letter_code
_entity_poly.pdbx_strand_id
1 'polypeptide(L)'
;MRITRVSRSWYAPLVGSRFSFTAEALANLRVYDVAPGEVWEALHSTRRVIRHLGDDVMVVYATTRRGRRLAVLLTEADGTDNDWDILSARELSDVEAKRYDEAVRRDRRRGDGHHAP
;
A
#
# COMPACT_ATOMS: atom_id res chain seq x y z
N MET A 1 -0.86 -14.23 -33.95
CA MET A 1 -0.81 -14.27 -32.47
C MET A 1 -0.87 -12.84 -31.97
N ARG A 2 -2.04 -12.39 -31.50
CA ARG A 2 -2.30 -10.99 -31.13
C ARG A 2 -1.94 -10.85 -29.64
N ILE A 3 -0.86 -10.15 -29.33
CA ILE A 3 -0.55 -9.75 -27.95
C ILE A 3 -1.53 -8.61 -27.64
N THR A 4 -2.63 -8.94 -26.97
CA THR A 4 -3.53 -7.94 -26.42
C THR A 4 -2.79 -7.28 -25.26
N ARG A 5 -2.23 -6.09 -25.49
CA ARG A 5 -1.71 -5.21 -24.44
C ARG A 5 -2.91 -4.76 -23.61
N VAL A 6 -3.24 -5.52 -22.57
CA VAL A 6 -4.22 -5.08 -21.57
C VAL A 6 -3.58 -3.88 -20.85
N SER A 7 -4.21 -2.72 -20.97
CA SER A 7 -3.82 -1.54 -20.20
C SER A 7 -4.04 -1.88 -18.73
N ARG A 8 -2.95 -2.12 -17.97
CA ARG A 8 -3.07 -2.41 -16.53
C ARG A 8 -3.94 -1.34 -15.87
N SER A 9 -4.93 -1.77 -15.09
CA SER A 9 -6.06 -0.98 -14.56
C SER A 9 -5.68 0.09 -13.53
N TRP A 10 -4.40 0.47 -13.43
CA TRP A 10 -3.88 1.49 -12.50
C TRP A 10 -4.55 2.88 -12.63
N TYR A 11 -5.41 3.08 -13.64
CA TYR A 11 -6.07 4.35 -13.96
C TYR A 11 -7.59 4.36 -13.75
N ALA A 12 -8.23 3.26 -13.36
CA ALA A 12 -9.68 3.22 -13.21
C ALA A 12 -10.09 3.47 -11.74
N PRO A 13 -10.54 4.69 -11.36
CA PRO A 13 -10.98 5.01 -9.99
C PRO A 13 -12.21 4.22 -9.50
N LEU A 14 -12.77 3.31 -10.32
CA LEU A 14 -14.00 2.57 -10.03
C LEU A 14 -13.79 1.16 -9.50
N VAL A 15 -12.58 0.58 -9.56
CA VAL A 15 -12.32 -0.76 -9.01
C VAL A 15 -11.49 -0.60 -7.74
N GLY A 16 -12.16 -0.68 -6.59
CA GLY A 16 -11.47 -0.66 -5.29
C GLY A 16 -10.58 -1.89 -5.11
N SER A 17 -9.39 -1.70 -4.54
CA SER A 17 -8.50 -2.81 -4.19
C SER A 17 -9.13 -3.68 -3.10
N ARG A 18 -9.11 -4.99 -3.31
CA ARG A 18 -9.48 -5.99 -2.29
C ARG A 18 -8.20 -6.47 -1.62
N PHE A 19 -8.29 -6.70 -0.30
CA PHE A 19 -7.16 -7.13 0.49
C PHE A 19 -7.55 -8.34 1.32
N SER A 20 -6.72 -9.38 1.24
CA SER A 20 -6.94 -10.65 1.93
C SER A 20 -5.78 -10.93 2.88
N PHE A 21 -6.08 -11.51 4.04
CA PHE A 21 -5.07 -12.03 4.96
C PHE A 21 -4.98 -13.54 4.79
N THR A 22 -3.81 -14.04 4.41
CA THR A 22 -3.52 -15.48 4.47
C THR A 22 -3.20 -15.88 5.92
N ALA A 23 -3.26 -17.19 6.23
CA ALA A 23 -2.87 -17.68 7.54
C ALA A 23 -1.40 -17.35 7.87
N GLU A 24 -0.52 -17.41 6.87
CA GLU A 24 0.89 -17.02 6.98
C GLU A 24 1.04 -15.52 7.27
N ALA A 25 0.26 -14.67 6.60
CA ALA A 25 0.23 -13.25 6.87
C ALA A 25 -0.11 -12.95 8.33
N LEU A 26 -1.15 -13.59 8.86
CA LEU A 26 -1.57 -13.41 10.25
C LEU A 26 -0.49 -13.87 11.23
N ALA A 27 0.29 -14.91 10.90
CA ALA A 27 1.43 -15.32 11.69
C ALA A 27 2.55 -14.26 11.67
N ASN A 28 2.90 -13.73 10.49
CA ASN A 28 3.91 -12.69 10.32
C ASN A 28 3.55 -11.41 11.08
N LEU A 29 2.29 -11.00 11.06
CA LEU A 29 1.81 -9.83 11.82
C LEU A 29 2.07 -9.94 13.32
N ARG A 30 1.90 -11.15 13.89
CA ARG A 30 2.15 -11.39 15.31
C ARG A 30 3.64 -11.25 15.67
N VAL A 31 4.54 -11.65 14.77
CA VAL A 31 5.99 -11.51 14.97
C VAL A 31 6.38 -10.03 15.11
N TYR A 32 5.70 -9.14 14.40
CA TYR A 32 5.97 -7.71 14.41
C TYR A 32 5.06 -6.89 15.35
N ASP A 33 4.22 -7.57 16.16
CA ASP A 33 3.23 -6.94 17.03
C ASP A 33 2.37 -5.90 16.28
N VAL A 34 1.85 -6.30 15.13
CA VAL A 34 0.93 -5.48 14.31
C VAL A 34 -0.43 -6.15 14.28
N ALA A 35 -1.48 -5.41 14.63
CA ALA A 35 -2.84 -5.96 14.54
C ALA A 35 -3.36 -5.93 13.09
N PRO A 36 -4.15 -6.92 12.64
CA PRO A 36 -4.79 -6.89 11.32
C PRO A 36 -5.63 -5.61 11.09
N GLY A 37 -6.26 -5.10 12.15
CA GLY A 37 -7.00 -3.82 12.10
C GLY A 37 -6.11 -2.61 11.79
N GLU A 38 -4.88 -2.58 12.30
CA GLU A 38 -3.92 -1.51 11.98
C GLU A 38 -3.50 -1.54 10.52
N VAL A 39 -3.31 -2.76 9.97
CA VAL A 39 -3.02 -2.95 8.54
C VAL A 39 -4.19 -2.48 7.69
N TRP A 40 -5.42 -2.84 8.06
CA TRP A 40 -6.63 -2.39 7.37
C TRP A 40 -6.74 -0.86 7.38
N GLU A 41 -6.54 -0.23 8.54
CA GLU A 41 -6.52 1.24 8.66
C GLU A 41 -5.43 1.86 7.77
N ALA A 42 -4.22 1.32 7.78
CA ALA A 42 -3.10 1.80 7.01
C ALA A 42 -3.37 1.71 5.50
N LEU A 43 -3.88 0.58 5.02
CA LEU A 43 -4.24 0.36 3.62
C LEU A 43 -5.41 1.24 3.15
N HIS A 44 -6.25 1.74 4.06
CA HIS A 44 -7.34 2.68 3.77
C HIS A 44 -7.01 4.14 4.10
N SER A 45 -5.79 4.43 4.57
CA SER A 45 -5.33 5.79 4.84
C SER A 45 -5.29 6.62 3.56
N THR A 46 -5.54 7.92 3.64
CA THR A 46 -5.30 8.85 2.52
C THR A 46 -3.83 9.24 2.40
N ARG A 47 -3.01 8.90 3.40
CA ARG A 47 -1.57 9.16 3.44
C ARG A 47 -0.84 7.85 3.19
N ARG A 48 -0.75 7.46 1.91
CA ARG A 48 -0.09 6.23 1.48
C ARG A 48 0.94 6.54 0.41
N VAL A 49 2.07 5.84 0.47
CA VAL A 49 3.09 5.83 -0.58
C VAL A 49 3.21 4.40 -1.06
N ILE A 50 2.90 4.20 -2.34
CA ILE A 50 2.93 2.90 -2.99
C ILE A 50 4.25 2.75 -3.75
N ARG A 51 4.95 1.62 -3.56
CA ARG A 51 6.15 1.27 -4.32
C ARG A 51 6.05 -0.16 -4.85
N HIS A 52 6.27 -0.33 -6.15
CA HIS A 52 6.38 -1.63 -6.78
C HIS A 52 7.79 -2.18 -6.57
N LEU A 53 7.90 -3.44 -6.15
CA LEU A 53 9.16 -4.17 -5.98
C LEU A 53 9.36 -5.21 -7.10
N GLY A 54 8.32 -5.46 -7.89
CA GLY A 54 8.29 -6.31 -9.07
C GLY A 54 6.97 -6.09 -9.81
N ASP A 55 6.61 -7.03 -10.68
CA ASP A 55 5.34 -6.98 -11.41
C ASP A 55 4.14 -7.18 -10.48
N ASP A 56 4.24 -8.16 -9.57
CA ASP A 56 3.11 -8.62 -8.76
C ASP A 56 3.29 -8.27 -7.27
N VAL A 57 4.43 -7.71 -6.88
CA VAL A 57 4.77 -7.41 -5.47
C VAL A 57 4.90 -5.91 -5.27
N MET A 58 4.26 -5.41 -4.21
CA MET A 58 4.32 -4.01 -3.82
C MET A 58 4.46 -3.85 -2.31
N VAL A 59 5.01 -2.71 -1.90
CA VAL A 59 5.00 -2.26 -0.52
C VAL A 59 4.20 -0.97 -0.42
N VAL A 60 3.30 -0.92 0.56
CA VAL A 60 2.52 0.26 0.92
C VAL A 60 3.07 0.80 2.22
N TYR A 61 3.61 2.01 2.16
CA TYR A 61 3.98 2.78 3.33
C TYR A 61 2.82 3.68 3.73
N ALA A 62 2.35 3.57 4.96
CA ALA A 62 1.17 4.31 5.40
C ALA A 62 1.18 4.58 6.89
N THR A 63 0.29 5.47 7.33
CA THR A 63 0.10 5.75 8.76
C THR A 63 -1.28 5.30 9.23
N THR A 64 -1.33 4.68 10.41
CA THR A 64 -2.56 4.30 11.12
C THR A 64 -3.20 5.52 11.77
N ARG A 65 -4.44 5.39 12.29
CA ARG A 65 -5.10 6.50 12.98
C ARG A 65 -4.36 6.95 14.23
N ARG A 66 -3.61 6.04 14.87
CA ARG A 66 -2.80 6.29 16.06
C ARG A 66 -1.42 6.86 15.75
N GLY A 67 -1.10 7.12 14.48
CA GLY A 67 0.17 7.70 14.05
C GLY A 67 1.32 6.71 13.88
N ARG A 68 1.09 5.41 14.14
CA ARG A 68 2.06 4.36 13.82
C ARG A 68 2.26 4.32 12.30
N ARG A 69 3.50 4.17 11.84
CA ARG A 69 3.81 4.13 10.40
C ARG A 69 4.20 2.71 10.05
N LEU A 70 3.52 2.12 9.07
CA LEU A 70 3.68 0.73 8.67
C LEU A 70 4.23 0.62 7.26
N ALA A 71 5.06 -0.40 7.04
CA ALA A 71 5.33 -0.98 5.72
C ALA A 71 4.47 -2.25 5.61
N VAL A 72 3.56 -2.27 4.65
CA VAL A 72 2.70 -3.43 4.35
C VAL A 72 3.17 -4.04 3.05
N LEU A 73 3.62 -5.29 3.08
CA LEU A 73 4.04 -6.03 1.91
C LEU A 73 2.84 -6.80 1.33
N LEU A 74 2.60 -6.63 0.04
CA LEU A 74 1.47 -7.21 -0.68
C LEU A 74 1.96 -7.95 -1.93
N THR A 75 1.23 -8.98 -2.32
CA THR A 75 1.33 -9.63 -3.64
C THR A 75 -0.03 -9.68 -4.30
N GLU A 76 -0.09 -9.61 -5.63
CA GLU A 76 -1.33 -9.82 -6.37
C GLU A 76 -1.83 -11.25 -6.14
N ALA A 77 -3.12 -11.40 -5.84
CA ALA A 77 -3.76 -12.71 -5.67
C ALA A 77 -4.11 -13.30 -7.05
N ASP A 78 -3.77 -14.58 -7.22
CA ASP A 78 -3.82 -15.37 -8.46
C ASP A 78 -4.77 -14.82 -9.57
N GLY A 79 -4.20 -14.03 -10.48
CA GLY A 79 -4.81 -13.68 -11.77
C GLY A 79 -6.04 -12.76 -11.70
N THR A 80 -6.32 -12.14 -10.56
CA THR A 80 -7.42 -11.16 -10.44
C THR A 80 -6.89 -9.75 -10.23
N ASP A 81 -7.05 -8.91 -11.25
CA ASP A 81 -6.69 -7.50 -11.19
C ASP A 81 -7.29 -6.83 -9.94
N ASN A 82 -6.43 -6.18 -9.15
CA ASN A 82 -6.77 -5.42 -7.94
C ASN A 82 -7.19 -6.25 -6.72
N ASP A 83 -6.87 -7.56 -6.70
CA ASP A 83 -6.95 -8.39 -5.49
C ASP A 83 -5.53 -8.61 -4.93
N TRP A 84 -5.35 -8.36 -3.64
CA TRP A 84 -4.02 -8.32 -3.03
C TRP A 84 -3.99 -9.19 -1.77
N ASP A 85 -3.07 -10.15 -1.73
CA ASP A 85 -2.73 -10.88 -0.53
C ASP A 85 -1.72 -10.08 0.29
N ILE A 86 -2.06 -9.86 1.55
CA ILE A 86 -1.14 -9.29 2.53
C ILE A 86 -0.13 -10.37 2.89
N LEU A 87 1.16 -10.09 2.79
CA LEU A 87 2.23 -11.02 3.15
C LEU A 87 2.77 -10.75 4.56
N SER A 88 2.97 -9.48 4.90
CA SER A 88 3.41 -9.04 6.21
C SER A 88 3.18 -7.55 6.40
N ALA A 89 3.25 -7.09 7.65
CA ALA A 89 3.36 -5.68 7.96
C ALA A 89 4.27 -5.49 9.17
N ARG A 90 5.05 -4.42 9.14
CA ARG A 90 5.89 -4.01 10.26
C ARG A 90 5.94 -2.51 10.40
N GLU A 91 6.36 -2.05 11.56
CA GLU A 91 6.67 -0.65 11.76
C GLU A 91 7.87 -0.22 10.92
N LEU A 92 7.83 1.04 10.47
CA LEU A 92 8.96 1.66 9.79
C LEU A 92 10.10 1.91 10.76
N SER A 93 11.32 1.68 10.30
CA SER A 93 12.49 2.23 10.97
C SER A 93 12.50 3.75 10.89
N ASP A 94 13.26 4.43 11.76
CA ASP A 94 13.35 5.88 11.79
C ASP A 94 13.74 6.49 10.43
N VAL A 95 14.64 5.81 9.71
CA VAL A 95 15.10 6.23 8.38
C VAL A 95 13.98 6.11 7.35
N GLU A 96 13.22 5.01 7.38
CA GLU A 96 12.07 4.80 6.51
C GLU A 96 10.94 5.79 6.82
N ALA A 97 10.67 6.03 8.11
CA ALA A 97 9.67 6.98 8.58
C ALA A 97 9.98 8.40 8.10
N LYS A 98 11.24 8.84 8.18
CA LYS A 98 11.67 10.14 7.66
C LYS A 98 11.43 10.27 6.16
N ARG A 99 11.83 9.24 5.38
CA ARG A 99 11.65 9.23 3.92
C ARG A 99 10.17 9.22 3.53
N TYR A 100 9.35 8.47 4.26
CA TYR A 100 7.90 8.45 4.10
C TYR A 100 7.29 9.85 4.36
N ASP A 101 7.65 10.49 5.46
CA ASP A 101 7.15 11.82 5.80
C ASP A 101 7.54 12.87 4.74
N GLU A 102 8.75 12.79 4.20
CA GLU A 102 9.20 13.62 3.07
C GLU A 102 8.38 13.37 1.80
N ALA A 103 8.09 12.10 1.48
CA ALA A 103 7.30 11.73 0.31
C ALA A 103 5.85 12.24 0.43
N VAL A 104 5.19 12.04 1.57
CA VAL A 104 3.82 12.50 1.83
C VAL A 104 3.73 14.04 1.77
N ARG A 105 4.73 14.76 2.30
CA ARG A 105 4.77 16.23 2.20
C ARG A 105 4.91 16.73 0.76
N ARG A 106 5.70 16.06 -0.07
CA ARG A 106 5.87 16.42 -1.49
C ARG A 106 4.58 16.22 -2.27
N ASP A 107 3.86 15.14 -1.99
CA ASP A 107 2.60 14.83 -2.67
C ASP A 107 1.52 15.89 -2.38
N ARG A 108 1.38 16.29 -1.10
CA ARG A 108 0.47 17.37 -0.70
C ARG A 108 0.75 18.69 -1.43
N ARG A 109 2.02 19.07 -1.55
CA ARG A 109 2.41 20.29 -2.27
C ARG A 109 2.10 20.25 -3.76
N ARG A 110 2.11 19.05 -4.38
CA ARG A 110 1.71 18.88 -5.79
C ARG A 110 0.20 18.99 -5.96
N GLY A 111 -0.58 18.44 -5.03
CA GLY A 111 -2.04 18.56 -5.03
C GLY A 111 -2.53 20.00 -4.88
N ASP A 112 -1.88 20.81 -4.04
CA ASP A 112 -2.26 22.21 -3.78
C ASP A 112 -1.90 23.17 -4.94
N GLY A 113 -1.08 22.75 -5.90
CA GLY A 113 -0.60 23.58 -7.01
C GLY A 113 -1.45 23.55 -8.29
N HIS A 114 -2.50 22.71 -8.36
CA HIS A 114 -3.37 22.59 -9.55
C HIS A 114 -4.61 23.50 -9.51
N HIS A 115 -4.68 24.41 -8.54
CA HIS A 115 -5.75 25.39 -8.42
C HIS A 115 -5.15 26.80 -8.35
N ALA A 116 -4.83 27.36 -9.51
CA ALA A 116 -4.68 28.79 -9.72
C ALA A 116 -5.57 29.19 -10.90
N PRO A 117 -6.29 30.32 -10.81
CA PRO A 117 -7.35 30.72 -11.76
C PRO A 117 -6.84 31.03 -13.17
#